data_AF-A0A7Z8QZ85-F1
#
_entry.id   AF-A0A7Z8QZ85-F1
#
_cell.length_a   1.000
_cell.length_b   1.000
_cell.length_c   1.000
_cell.angle_alpha   90.00
_cell.angle_beta   90.00
_cell.angle_gamma   90.00
#
_symmetry.space_group_name_H-M   'P 1'
#
loop_
_entity.id
_entity.type
_entity.pdbx_description
1 polymer ?
#
loop_
_entity_poly.entity_id
_entity_poly.type
_entity_poly.pdbx_seq_one_letter_code
_entity_poly.pdbx_strand_id
1 'polypeptide(L)' 'MNLSVQLINKYNLSHDMTIYDGIIAATCMVYDLPLLTHNKKDFKFLDLSLAKE' A
#
# COMPACT_ATOMS: atom_id res chain seq x y z
N MET A 1 3.29 11.92 -11.91
CA MET A 1 2.78 10.57 -12.23
C MET A 1 2.09 10.04 -10.96
N ASN A 2 0.87 9.52 -11.05
CA ASN A 2 0.07 9.21 -9.84
C ASN A 2 0.48 7.84 -9.26
N LEU A 3 1.17 7.81 -8.11
CA LEU A 3 1.67 6.59 -7.46
C LEU A 3 0.55 5.62 -7.07
N SER A 4 -0.56 6.14 -6.55
CA SER A 4 -1.72 5.33 -6.15
C SER A 4 -2.31 4.56 -7.31
N VAL A 5 -2.45 5.18 -8.49
CA VAL A 5 -2.93 4.52 -9.71
C VAL A 5 -1.98 3.42 -10.18
N GLN A 6 -0.66 3.60 -10.02
CA GLN A 6 0.31 2.57 -10.36
C GLN A 6 0.23 1.37 -9.41
N LEU A 7 0.09 1.62 -8.10
CA LEU A 7 -0.10 0.54 -7.13
C LEU A 7 -1.38 -0.24 -7.41
N ILE A 8 -2.51 0.45 -7.60
CA ILE A 8 -3.79 -0.19 -7.89
C ILE A 8 -3.66 -1.02 -9.17
N ASN A 9 -3.15 -0.46 -10.27
CA ASN A 9 -2.97 -1.24 -11.50
C ASN A 9 -2.03 -2.44 -11.35
N LYS A 10 -1.00 -2.34 -10.49
CA LYS A 10 -0.03 -3.41 -10.27
C LYS A 10 -0.56 -4.53 -9.37
N TYR A 11 -1.39 -4.20 -8.37
CA TYR A 11 -1.79 -5.14 -7.32
C TYR A 11 -3.29 -5.49 -7.30
N ASN A 12 -4.13 -4.78 -8.05
CA ASN A 12 -5.58 -5.06 -8.17
C ASN A 12 -5.84 -6.48 -8.68
N LEU A 13 -5.04 -6.98 -9.64
CA LEU A 13 -5.19 -8.33 -10.19
C LEU A 13 -4.66 -9.46 -9.30
N SER A 14 -3.81 -9.15 -8.31
CA SER A 14 -3.13 -10.18 -7.50
C SER A 14 -3.59 -10.25 -6.05
N HIS A 15 -4.04 -9.14 -5.48
CA HIS A 15 -4.38 -9.05 -4.04
C HIS A 15 -5.68 -8.25 -3.80
N ASP A 16 -6.54 -8.10 -4.82
CA ASP A 16 -7.79 -7.33 -4.73
C ASP A 16 -7.58 -5.94 -4.10
N MET A 17 -6.44 -5.31 -4.44
CA MET A 17 -6.06 -4.01 -3.85
C MET A 17 -7.12 -2.97 -4.21
N THR A 18 -7.80 -2.46 -3.19
CA THR A 18 -8.84 -1.46 -3.39
C THR A 18 -8.24 -0.08 -3.66
N ILE A 19 -9.07 0.83 -4.17
CA ILE A 19 -8.68 2.23 -4.37
C ILE A 19 -8.17 2.86 -3.07
N TYR A 20 -8.80 2.54 -1.93
CA TYR A 20 -8.40 3.06 -0.62
C TYR A 20 -7.02 2.56 -0.21
N ASP A 21 -6.73 1.28 -0.39
CA ASP A 21 -5.42 0.69 -0.09
C ASP A 21 -4.32 1.35 -0.92
N GLY A 22 -4.58 1.57 -2.21
CA GLY A 22 -3.65 2.25 -3.11
C GLY A 22 -3.35 3.70 -2.71
N ILE A 23 -4.35 4.44 -2.20
CA ILE A 23 -4.16 5.81 -1.71
C ILE A 23 -3.36 5.82 -0.41
N ILE A 24 -3.70 4.95 0.55
CA ILE A 24 -3.01 4.86 1.84
C ILE A 24 -1.55 4.46 1.63
N ALA A 25 -1.31 3.43 0.82
CA ALA A 25 0.00 2.94 0.47
C ALA A 25 0.84 4.02 -0.24
N ALA A 26 0.29 4.70 -1.24
CA ALA A 26 0.98 5.78 -1.94
C ALA A 26 1.32 6.94 -0.99
N THR A 27 0.42 7.28 -0.07
CA THR A 27 0.67 8.32 0.94
C THR A 27 1.82 7.90 1.85
N CYS A 28 1.81 6.67 2.36
CA CYS A 28 2.88 6.17 3.21
C CYS A 28 4.23 6.13 2.47
N MET A 29 4.25 5.76 1.19
CA MET A 29 5.46 5.81 0.36
C MET A 29 5.98 7.23 0.14
N VAL A 30 5.10 8.21 -0.08
CA VAL A 30 5.50 9.60 -0.33
C VAL A 30 6.05 10.27 0.91
N TYR A 31 5.47 9.98 2.08
CA TYR A 31 5.84 10.60 3.35
C TYR A 31 6.80 9.74 4.19
N ASP A 32 7.28 8.61 3.66
CA ASP A 32 8.11 7.62 4.37
C ASP A 32 7.50 7.21 5.73
N LEU A 33 6.17 7.10 5.76
CA LEU A 33 5.44 6.78 6.98
C LEU A 33 5.31 5.26 7.13
N PRO A 34 5.43 4.74 8.35
CA PRO A 34 5.20 3.34 8.58
C PRO A 34 3.71 3.03 8.51
N LEU A 35 3.32 2.02 7.73
CA LEU A 35 1.92 1.63 7.58
C LEU A 35 1.48 0.79 8.77
N LEU A 36 0.47 1.29 9.49
CA LEU A 36 -0.22 0.55 10.54
C LEU A 36 -1.48 -0.09 9.95
N THR A 37 -1.49 -1.41 9.85
CA THR A 37 -2.65 -2.17 9.35
C THR A 37 -2.75 -3.51 10.07
N HIS A 38 -3.99 -3.96 10.29
CA HIS A 38 -4.24 -5.31 10.81
C HIS A 38 -3.93 -6.38 9.76
N ASN A 39 -4.20 -6.11 8.48
CA ASN A 39 -3.95 -7.04 7.38
C ASN A 39 -2.53 -6.90 6.82
N LYS A 40 -1.53 -7.13 7.67
CA LYS A 40 -0.10 -7.07 7.27
C LYS A 40 0.22 -7.99 6.10
N LYS A 41 -0.56 -9.06 5.86
CA LYS A 41 -0.40 -9.96 4.70
C LYS A 41 -0.67 -9.25 3.37
N ASP A 42 -1.70 -8.43 3.30
CA ASP A 42 -2.11 -7.70 2.09
C ASP A 42 -1.26 -6.46 1.82
N PHE A 43 -0.29 -6.15 2.68
CA PHE A 43 0.68 -5.08 2.43
C PHE A 43 2.11 -5.59 2.43
N LYS A 44 2.31 -6.91 2.62
CA LYS A 44 3.65 -7.54 2.65
C LYS A 44 4.34 -7.52 1.28
N PHE A 45 3.57 -7.49 0.20
CA PHE A 45 4.09 -7.36 -1.16
C PHE A 45 4.43 -5.91 -1.53
N LEU A 46 4.06 -4.97 -0.66
CA LEU A 46 4.44 -3.58 -0.77
C LEU A 46 5.76 -3.40 -0.02
N ASP A 47 6.75 -2.81 -0.69
CA ASP A 47 8.05 -2.52 -0.10
C ASP A 47 7.96 -1.27 0.78
N LEU A 48 7.20 -1.41 1.87
CA LEU A 48 6.86 -0.34 2.78
C LEU A 48 7.20 -0.74 4.21
N SER A 49 7.76 0.19 4.96
CA SER A 49 8.03 0.02 6.38
C SER A 49 6.71 -0.27 7.11
N LEU A 50 6.51 -1.50 7.56
CA LEU A 50 5.34 -1.82 8.40
C LEU A 50 5.60 -1.29 9.80
N ALA A 51 4.67 -0.48 10.31
CA ALA A 51 4.71 -0.05 11.70
C ALA A 51 4.72 -1.30 12.60
N LYS A 52 5.73 -1.41 13.47
CA LYS A 52 5.67 -2.36 14.57
C LYS A 52 4.85 -1.71 15.68
N GLU A 53 3.71 -2.33 15.96
CA GLU A 53 2.93 -2.12 17.19
C GLU A 53 3.77 -2.40 18.43
#